data_AF-H9FHL1-F1
#
_entry.id   AF-H9FHL1-F1
#
_cell.length_a   1.000
_cell.length_b   1.000
_cell.length_c   1.000
_cell.angle_alpha   90.00
_cell.angle_beta   90.00
_cell.angle_gamma   90.00
#
_symmetry.space_group_name_H-M   'P 1'
#
loop_
_entity.id
_entity.type
_entity.pdbx_description
1 polymer ?
#
loop_
_entity_poly.entity_id
_entity_poly.type
_entity_poly.pdbx_seq_one_letter_code
_entity_poly.pdbx_strand_id
1 'polypeptide(L)'
;GRGRVVLAAHECLLCAPKMGSFLLNAVRWLARGQTGKVGVNTNLKDLCPLLSEHGLQCSLEPHLNSNLCVYCCKAYSDKEAKQLQEFVAEGGGLLIGGQAWWWASQNPGHCPLAGFPGNVILNCFGLSILPQTLKAGCFPVPTLEMRSYHFRKALSEFQAILNHENGNLEKSCLAKLRVDGAAFL
;
A
#
# COMPACT_ATOMS: atom_id res chain seq x y z
N GLY A 1 -6.68 8.09 -9.96
CA GLY A 1 -6.47 7.21 -11.13
C GLY A 1 -7.67 6.29 -11.33
N ARG A 2 -7.61 5.42 -12.36
CA ARG A 2 -8.69 4.45 -12.70
C ARG A 2 -8.40 3.01 -12.26
N GLY A 3 -7.19 2.75 -11.76
CA GLY A 3 -6.74 1.43 -11.32
C GLY A 3 -7.18 1.08 -9.91
N ARG A 4 -6.63 -0.03 -9.41
CA ARG A 4 -6.96 -0.62 -8.12
C ARG A 4 -5.68 -1.09 -7.43
N VAL A 5 -5.65 -0.98 -6.10
CA VAL A 5 -4.50 -1.40 -5.31
C VAL A 5 -4.98 -2.26 -4.15
N VAL A 6 -4.34 -3.40 -3.95
CA VAL A 6 -4.45 -4.21 -2.74
C VAL A 6 -3.08 -4.24 -2.08
N LEU A 7 -3.05 -3.80 -0.82
CA LEU A 7 -1.85 -3.72 -0.01
C LEU A 7 -1.91 -4.78 1.09
N ALA A 8 -0.86 -5.60 1.17
CA ALA A 8 -0.59 -6.43 2.34
C ALA A 8 0.52 -5.79 3.19
N ALA A 9 0.24 -5.47 4.45
CA ALA A 9 1.23 -4.89 5.37
C ALA A 9 2.37 -5.86 5.77
N HIS A 10 2.43 -7.04 5.15
CA HIS A 10 3.52 -7.99 5.21
C HIS A 10 3.48 -8.87 3.95
N GLU A 11 4.60 -9.03 3.25
CA GLU A 11 4.73 -9.81 2.02
C GLU A 11 4.45 -11.29 2.20
N CYS A 12 4.77 -11.87 3.37
CA CYS A 12 4.43 -13.27 3.70
C CYS A 12 2.93 -13.56 3.59
N LEU A 13 2.05 -12.56 3.74
CA LEU A 13 0.61 -12.75 3.53
C LEU A 13 0.26 -13.06 2.07
N LEU A 14 1.10 -12.62 1.11
CA LEU A 14 0.94 -12.89 -0.32
C LEU A 14 1.33 -14.32 -0.70
N CYS A 15 2.01 -15.05 0.19
CA CYS A 15 2.40 -16.45 -0.03
C CYS A 15 1.77 -17.41 1.02
N ALA A 16 0.95 -16.90 1.94
CA ALA A 16 0.38 -17.70 3.01
C ALA A 16 -0.76 -18.60 2.47
N PRO A 17 -0.72 -19.92 2.65
CA PRO A 17 -1.77 -20.82 2.15
C PRO A 17 -3.17 -20.47 2.65
N LYS A 18 -3.29 -20.03 3.92
CA LYS A 18 -4.56 -19.59 4.51
C LYS A 18 -5.17 -18.37 3.82
N MET A 19 -4.37 -17.59 3.10
CA MET A 19 -4.82 -16.41 2.35
C MET A 19 -5.20 -16.75 0.91
N GLY A 20 -5.11 -18.02 0.47
CA GLY A 20 -5.30 -18.42 -0.93
C GLY A 20 -6.58 -17.88 -1.55
N SER A 21 -7.74 -18.17 -0.95
CA SER A 21 -9.03 -17.67 -1.45
C SER A 21 -9.13 -16.15 -1.47
N PHE A 22 -8.55 -15.47 -0.48
CA PHE A 22 -8.52 -14.01 -0.44
C PHE A 22 -7.67 -13.44 -1.58
N LEU A 23 -6.47 -13.99 -1.80
CA LEU A 23 -5.55 -13.54 -2.85
C LEU A 23 -6.15 -13.75 -4.24
N LEU A 24 -6.79 -14.90 -4.48
CA LEU A 24 -7.49 -15.17 -5.75
C LEU A 24 -8.59 -14.15 -6.02
N ASN A 25 -9.41 -13.83 -5.00
CA ASN A 25 -10.46 -12.83 -5.12
C ASN A 25 -9.90 -11.42 -5.29
N ALA A 26 -8.82 -11.10 -4.58
CA ALA A 26 -8.11 -9.83 -4.72
C ALA A 26 -7.57 -9.65 -6.16
N VAL A 27 -6.90 -10.66 -6.71
CA VAL A 27 -6.37 -10.60 -8.09
C VAL A 27 -7.49 -10.48 -9.13
N ARG A 28 -8.59 -11.23 -8.98
CA ARG A 28 -9.77 -11.07 -9.85
C ARG A 28 -10.38 -9.68 -9.76
N TRP A 29 -10.48 -9.13 -8.54
CA TRP A 29 -10.96 -7.77 -8.33
C TRP A 29 -10.01 -6.73 -8.93
N LEU A 30 -8.70 -6.92 -8.81
CA LEU A 30 -7.68 -6.07 -9.42
C LEU A 30 -7.76 -6.09 -10.95
N ALA A 31 -7.99 -7.26 -11.55
CA ALA A 31 -8.07 -7.42 -13.00
C ALA A 31 -9.32 -6.77 -13.63
N ARG A 32 -10.39 -6.52 -12.87
CA ARG A 32 -11.64 -5.89 -13.36
C ARG A 32 -12.29 -6.61 -14.56
N GLY A 33 -12.09 -7.92 -14.70
CA GLY A 33 -12.55 -8.67 -15.88
C GLY A 33 -11.76 -8.37 -17.16
N GLN A 34 -10.64 -7.62 -17.07
CA GLN A 34 -9.70 -7.49 -18.18
C GLN A 34 -9.07 -8.86 -18.47
N THR A 35 -8.90 -9.16 -19.76
CA THR A 35 -8.31 -10.41 -20.24
C THR A 35 -6.78 -10.39 -20.26
N GLY A 36 -6.16 -9.32 -19.75
CA GLY A 36 -4.70 -9.20 -19.68
C GLY A 36 -4.07 -10.23 -18.74
N LYS A 37 -2.76 -10.39 -18.85
CA LYS A 37 -1.98 -11.35 -18.05
C LYS A 37 -1.69 -10.78 -16.66
N VAL A 38 -1.66 -11.65 -15.64
CA VAL A 38 -1.19 -11.30 -14.30
C VAL A 38 0.33 -11.51 -14.24
N GLY A 39 1.10 -10.44 -14.06
CA GLY A 39 2.54 -10.53 -13.85
C GLY A 39 2.85 -10.68 -12.36
N VAL A 40 3.62 -11.70 -12.00
CA VAL A 40 4.09 -11.95 -10.64
C VAL A 40 5.58 -11.68 -10.58
N ASN A 41 6.00 -10.74 -9.74
CA ASN A 41 7.42 -10.45 -9.58
C ASN A 41 8.19 -11.71 -9.16
N THR A 42 9.39 -11.93 -9.71
CA THR A 42 10.23 -13.11 -9.38
C THR A 42 10.50 -13.27 -7.88
N ASN A 43 10.48 -12.18 -7.11
CA ASN A 43 10.61 -12.21 -5.65
C ASN A 43 9.37 -12.75 -4.91
N LEU A 44 8.24 -12.92 -5.61
CA LEU A 44 6.98 -13.52 -5.13
C LEU A 44 6.64 -14.80 -5.91
N LYS A 45 7.66 -15.57 -6.31
CA LYS A 45 7.48 -16.74 -7.18
C LYS A 45 6.40 -17.74 -6.70
N ASP A 46 6.24 -17.90 -5.39
CA ASP A 46 5.28 -18.85 -4.80
C ASP A 46 3.81 -18.45 -5.01
N LEU A 47 3.54 -17.19 -5.35
CA LEU A 47 2.21 -16.72 -5.72
C LEU A 47 1.79 -17.23 -7.10
N CYS A 48 2.74 -17.40 -8.03
CA CYS A 48 2.42 -17.78 -9.42
C CYS A 48 1.73 -19.17 -9.51
N PRO A 49 2.25 -20.24 -8.87
CA PRO A 49 1.56 -21.54 -8.83
C PRO A 49 0.13 -21.44 -8.31
N LEU A 50 -0.07 -20.75 -7.17
CA LEU A 50 -1.38 -20.55 -6.56
C LEU A 50 -2.40 -19.94 -7.54
N LEU A 51 -1.99 -18.91 -8.30
CA LEU A 51 -2.87 -18.27 -9.27
C LEU A 51 -3.16 -19.18 -10.47
N SER A 52 -2.13 -19.85 -11.01
CA SER A 52 -2.27 -20.72 -12.19
C SER A 52 -3.14 -21.96 -11.93
N GLU A 53 -3.01 -22.59 -10.77
CA GLU A 53 -3.82 -23.75 -10.36
C GLU A 53 -5.32 -23.42 -10.31
N HIS A 54 -5.66 -22.14 -10.13
CA HIS A 54 -7.04 -21.65 -10.06
C HIS A 54 -7.50 -20.92 -11.34
N GLY A 55 -6.82 -21.19 -12.46
CA GLY A 55 -7.24 -20.77 -13.80
C GLY A 55 -6.95 -19.31 -14.14
N LEU A 56 -6.11 -18.61 -13.36
CA LEU A 56 -5.66 -17.27 -13.71
C LEU A 56 -4.43 -17.36 -14.61
N GLN A 57 -4.47 -16.68 -15.76
CA GLN A 57 -3.29 -16.59 -16.62
C GLN A 57 -2.25 -15.67 -16.00
N CYS A 58 -1.16 -16.26 -15.51
CA CYS A 58 -0.06 -15.54 -14.88
C CYS A 58 1.31 -15.97 -15.40
N SER A 59 2.30 -15.10 -15.24
CA SER A 59 3.72 -15.42 -15.45
C SER A 59 4.59 -14.76 -14.40
N LEU A 60 5.79 -15.33 -14.25
CA LEU A 60 6.87 -14.67 -13.54
C LEU A 60 7.47 -13.58 -14.41
N GLU A 61 7.56 -12.38 -13.86
CA GLU A 61 8.08 -11.19 -14.53
C GLU A 61 9.11 -10.54 -13.62
N PRO A 62 10.34 -10.24 -14.06
CA PRO A 62 11.31 -9.54 -13.20
C PRO A 62 10.92 -8.08 -12.95
N HIS A 63 10.18 -7.48 -13.89
CA HIS A 63 9.80 -6.07 -13.95
C HIS A 63 8.38 -5.90 -14.51
N LEU A 64 7.77 -4.75 -14.26
CA LEU A 64 6.51 -4.35 -14.87
C LEU A 64 6.69 -4.23 -16.40
N ASN A 65 5.72 -4.72 -17.16
CA ASN A 65 5.69 -4.57 -18.61
C ASN A 65 4.28 -4.19 -19.11
N SER A 66 4.18 -3.71 -20.34
CA SER A 66 2.95 -3.12 -20.91
C SER A 66 1.83 -4.13 -21.18
N ASN A 67 2.09 -5.44 -21.11
CA ASN A 67 1.10 -6.48 -21.46
C ASN A 67 0.31 -6.98 -20.25
N LEU A 68 0.56 -6.41 -19.06
CA LEU A 68 -0.04 -6.86 -17.81
C LEU A 68 -1.31 -6.07 -17.50
N CYS A 69 -2.33 -6.74 -16.96
CA CYS A 69 -3.49 -6.08 -16.35
C CYS A 69 -3.34 -5.95 -14.83
N VAL A 70 -2.60 -6.88 -14.22
CA VAL A 70 -2.30 -6.92 -12.79
C VAL A 70 -0.81 -7.19 -12.62
N TYR A 71 -0.17 -6.47 -11.70
CA TYR A 71 1.20 -6.74 -11.29
C TYR A 71 1.28 -7.00 -9.79
N CYS A 72 1.98 -8.07 -9.40
CA CYS A 72 2.15 -8.49 -8.02
C CYS A 72 3.62 -8.32 -7.62
N CYS A 73 3.94 -7.48 -6.63
CA CYS A 73 5.33 -7.23 -6.23
C CYS A 73 5.53 -7.03 -4.72
N LYS A 74 6.79 -7.10 -4.27
CA LYS A 74 7.17 -6.71 -2.90
C LYS A 74 7.39 -5.21 -2.81
N ALA A 75 7.19 -4.64 -1.64
CA ALA A 75 7.30 -3.21 -1.35
C ALA A 75 8.74 -2.75 -1.00
N TYR A 76 9.77 -3.48 -1.46
CA TYR A 76 11.16 -3.27 -1.03
C TYR A 76 12.06 -2.59 -2.06
N SER A 77 11.51 -2.20 -3.21
CA SER A 77 12.22 -1.42 -4.21
C SER A 77 11.28 -0.41 -4.84
N ASP A 78 11.79 0.80 -5.05
CA ASP A 78 11.13 1.96 -5.64
C ASP A 78 11.68 2.29 -7.05
N LYS A 79 12.56 1.44 -7.61
CA LYS A 79 13.15 1.63 -8.94
C LYS A 79 12.11 1.81 -10.04
N GLU A 80 10.97 1.13 -9.90
CA GLU A 80 9.85 1.17 -10.84
C GLU A 80 8.69 2.04 -10.33
N ALA A 81 8.90 2.90 -9.33
CA ALA A 81 7.81 3.60 -8.66
C ALA A 81 6.97 4.44 -9.62
N LYS A 82 7.60 5.26 -10.46
CA LYS A 82 6.89 6.08 -11.45
C LYS A 82 6.07 5.22 -12.42
N GLN A 83 6.64 4.12 -12.90
CA GLN A 83 5.99 3.20 -13.84
C GLN A 83 4.79 2.50 -13.19
N LEU A 84 4.90 2.09 -11.93
CA LEU A 84 3.80 1.49 -11.17
C LEU A 84 2.68 2.51 -10.91
N GLN A 85 3.03 3.76 -10.63
CA GLN A 85 2.07 4.85 -10.44
C GLN A 85 1.30 5.14 -11.72
N GLU A 86 1.99 5.24 -12.86
CA GLU A 86 1.38 5.43 -14.18
C GLU A 86 0.47 4.25 -14.54
N PHE A 87 0.96 3.01 -14.37
CA PHE A 87 0.19 1.80 -14.60
C PHE A 87 -1.13 1.77 -13.81
N VAL A 88 -1.08 2.06 -12.51
CA VAL A 88 -2.30 2.15 -11.69
C VAL A 88 -3.16 3.36 -12.07
N ALA A 89 -2.56 4.50 -12.44
CA ALA A 89 -3.31 5.66 -12.87
C ALA A 89 -4.13 5.38 -14.14
N GLU A 90 -3.54 4.64 -15.09
CA GLU A 90 -4.13 4.30 -16.38
C GLU A 90 -5.24 3.25 -16.29
N GLY A 91 -5.21 2.38 -15.28
CA GLY A 91 -6.25 1.39 -15.03
C GLY A 91 -5.78 0.03 -14.53
N GLY A 92 -4.47 -0.16 -14.38
CA GLY A 92 -3.86 -1.40 -13.90
C GLY A 92 -4.19 -1.74 -12.45
N GLY A 93 -4.08 -3.03 -12.13
CA GLY A 93 -4.21 -3.56 -10.79
C GLY A 93 -2.87 -3.82 -10.12
N LEU A 94 -2.65 -3.30 -8.93
CA LEU A 94 -1.42 -3.54 -8.15
C LEU A 94 -1.72 -4.37 -6.90
N LEU A 95 -1.11 -5.55 -6.80
CA LEU A 95 -1.01 -6.30 -5.55
C LEU A 95 0.40 -6.11 -4.99
N ILE A 96 0.52 -5.41 -3.87
CA ILE A 96 1.83 -5.08 -3.30
C ILE A 96 1.89 -5.45 -1.83
N GLY A 97 3.02 -6.02 -1.40
CA GLY A 97 3.18 -6.48 -0.02
C GLY A 97 4.55 -6.22 0.55
N GLY A 98 4.60 -5.85 1.83
CA GLY A 98 5.85 -5.66 2.55
C GLY A 98 5.61 -4.99 3.90
N GLN A 99 6.67 -4.91 4.70
CA GLN A 99 6.64 -4.25 5.99
C GLN A 99 7.69 -3.13 6.05
N ALA A 100 7.39 -2.05 6.77
CA ALA A 100 8.30 -0.92 6.92
C ALA A 100 9.08 -0.95 8.24
N TRP A 101 8.74 -1.85 9.18
CA TRP A 101 9.34 -1.88 10.52
C TRP A 101 10.84 -2.19 10.47
N TRP A 102 11.25 -3.15 9.63
CA TRP A 102 12.65 -3.52 9.45
C TRP A 102 13.41 -2.39 8.77
N TRP A 103 12.82 -1.79 7.74
CA TRP A 103 13.45 -0.64 7.09
C TRP A 103 13.66 0.51 8.10
N ALA A 104 12.67 0.77 8.95
CA ALA A 104 12.76 1.82 9.98
C ALA A 104 13.85 1.53 11.03
N SER A 105 14.04 0.27 11.43
CA SER A 105 15.13 -0.11 12.35
C SER A 105 16.50 0.09 11.72
N GLN A 106 16.62 -0.10 10.42
CA GLN A 106 17.87 0.09 9.67
C GLN A 106 18.14 1.56 9.29
N ASN A 107 17.14 2.45 9.39
CA ASN A 107 17.23 3.85 8.96
C ASN A 107 16.76 4.80 10.08
N PRO A 108 17.47 4.84 11.23
CA PRO A 108 17.10 5.70 12.35
C PRO A 108 17.12 7.17 11.93
N GLY A 109 16.13 7.94 12.41
CA GLY A 109 16.01 9.37 12.07
C GLY A 109 15.36 9.68 10.72
N HIS A 110 15.14 8.68 9.86
CA HIS A 110 14.40 8.85 8.62
C HIS A 110 12.92 8.54 8.81
N CYS A 111 12.05 9.31 8.15
CA CYS A 111 10.60 9.08 8.19
C CYS A 111 10.24 7.90 7.26
N PRO A 112 9.72 6.76 7.78
CA PRO A 112 9.37 5.63 6.93
C PRO A 112 8.23 5.93 5.97
N LEU A 113 7.35 6.89 6.31
CA LEU A 113 6.29 7.34 5.41
C LEU A 113 6.85 7.97 4.13
N ALA A 114 7.99 8.65 4.19
CA ALA A 114 8.61 9.28 3.02
C ALA A 114 9.74 8.44 2.40
N GLY A 115 10.48 7.68 3.22
CA GLY A 115 11.71 6.99 2.79
C GLY A 115 11.58 5.50 2.51
N PHE A 116 10.53 4.82 3.00
CA PHE A 116 10.36 3.40 2.72
C PHE A 116 9.99 3.20 1.24
N PRO A 117 10.70 2.34 0.46
CA PRO A 117 10.46 2.19 -0.97
C PRO A 117 9.01 1.88 -1.35
N GLY A 118 8.32 1.06 -0.54
CA GLY A 118 6.90 0.79 -0.72
C GLY A 118 6.03 2.03 -0.61
N ASN A 119 6.34 2.94 0.30
CA ASN A 119 5.57 4.16 0.51
C ASN A 119 5.83 5.19 -0.59
N VAL A 120 7.03 5.21 -1.19
CA VAL A 120 7.31 5.99 -2.40
C VAL A 120 6.34 5.61 -3.53
N ILE A 121 6.00 4.32 -3.65
CA ILE A 121 4.99 3.85 -4.60
C ILE A 121 3.57 4.21 -4.13
N LEU A 122 3.24 3.89 -2.88
CA LEU A 122 1.87 3.83 -2.35
C LEU A 122 1.26 5.19 -1.96
N ASN A 123 2.06 6.17 -1.57
CA ASN A 123 1.55 7.42 -0.98
C ASN A 123 0.64 8.19 -1.95
N CYS A 124 0.95 8.17 -3.24
CA CYS A 124 0.12 8.80 -4.27
C CYS A 124 -1.27 8.15 -4.43
N PHE A 125 -1.42 6.91 -3.96
CA PHE A 125 -2.70 6.19 -3.89
C PHE A 125 -3.44 6.42 -2.57
N GLY A 126 -2.88 7.21 -1.64
CA GLY A 126 -3.43 7.44 -0.31
C GLY A 126 -3.23 6.26 0.65
N LEU A 127 -2.24 5.41 0.40
CA LEU A 127 -1.88 4.26 1.22
C LEU A 127 -0.44 4.40 1.72
N SER A 128 -0.16 3.94 2.93
CA SER A 128 1.21 3.83 3.45
C SER A 128 1.31 2.67 4.44
N ILE A 129 2.49 2.04 4.48
CA ILE A 129 2.88 1.07 5.49
C ILE A 129 3.58 1.81 6.61
N LEU A 130 3.07 1.66 7.83
CA LEU A 130 3.64 2.28 9.01
C LEU A 130 4.80 1.43 9.60
N PRO A 131 5.72 2.01 10.36
CA PRO A 131 6.85 1.27 10.94
C PRO A 131 6.49 0.44 12.18
N GLN A 132 5.27 0.58 12.72
CA GLN A 132 4.87 -0.15 13.91
C GLN A 132 4.60 -1.62 13.60
N THR A 133 4.97 -2.48 14.54
CA THR A 133 4.61 -3.89 14.52
C THR A 133 3.37 -4.13 15.37
N LEU A 134 2.65 -5.19 15.05
CA LEU A 134 1.52 -5.68 15.84
C LEU A 134 1.73 -7.15 16.13
N LYS A 135 1.26 -7.60 17.30
CA LYS A 135 1.16 -9.04 17.56
C LYS A 135 0.07 -9.63 16.66
N ALA A 136 0.29 -10.83 16.15
CA ALA A 136 -0.74 -11.54 15.41
C ALA A 136 -1.98 -11.74 16.31
N GLY A 137 -3.16 -11.43 15.79
CA GLY A 137 -4.41 -11.48 16.56
C GLY A 137 -5.61 -11.00 15.76
N CYS A 138 -6.78 -11.10 16.37
CA CYS A 138 -8.01 -10.51 15.85
C CYS A 138 -8.17 -9.11 16.46
N PHE A 139 -8.38 -8.11 15.60
CA PHE A 139 -8.58 -6.74 16.01
C PHE A 139 -10.01 -6.31 15.71
N PRO A 140 -10.70 -5.62 16.63
CA PRO A 140 -12.01 -5.07 16.34
C PRO A 140 -11.90 -4.04 15.21
N VAL A 141 -12.96 -3.94 14.40
CA VAL A 141 -13.07 -2.87 13.41
C VAL A 141 -13.09 -1.53 14.15
N PRO A 142 -12.19 -0.58 13.84
CA PRO A 142 -12.14 0.69 14.55
C PRO A 142 -13.45 1.47 14.40
N THR A 143 -14.11 1.77 15.52
CA THR A 143 -15.25 2.70 15.56
C THR A 143 -14.76 4.14 15.35
N LEU A 144 -15.67 5.08 15.07
CA LEU A 144 -15.32 6.49 14.90
C LEU A 144 -14.69 7.07 16.19
N GLU A 145 -15.19 6.64 17.35
CA GLU A 145 -14.70 7.04 18.68
C GLU A 145 -13.29 6.52 18.96
N MET A 146 -12.90 5.38 18.37
CA MET A 146 -11.53 4.85 18.46
C MET A 146 -10.54 5.62 17.58
N ARG A 147 -11.01 6.42 16.62
CA ARG A 147 -10.15 7.19 15.71
C ARG A 147 -9.81 8.53 16.32
N SER A 148 -8.74 8.56 17.12
CA SER A 148 -8.20 9.78 17.70
C SER A 148 -7.55 10.72 16.67
N TYR A 149 -7.29 10.26 15.44
CA TYR A 149 -6.60 11.04 14.42
C TYR A 149 -7.07 10.70 13.02
N HIS A 150 -7.32 11.74 12.23
CA HIS A 150 -7.62 11.64 10.80
C HIS A 150 -6.88 12.75 10.05
N PHE A 151 -5.92 12.40 9.19
CA PHE A 151 -5.01 13.35 8.55
C PHE A 151 -5.74 14.54 7.89
N ARG A 152 -6.75 14.28 7.04
CA ARG A 152 -7.48 15.37 6.37
C ARG A 152 -8.24 16.28 7.34
N LYS A 153 -8.75 15.72 8.44
CA LYS A 153 -9.45 16.51 9.46
C LYS A 153 -8.43 17.39 10.19
N ALA A 154 -7.33 16.79 10.63
CA ALA A 154 -6.24 17.53 11.26
C ALA A 154 -5.68 18.64 10.37
N LEU A 155 -5.50 18.37 9.06
CA LEU A 155 -5.04 19.36 8.09
C LEU A 155 -6.06 20.49 7.90
N SER A 156 -7.35 20.18 7.83
CA SER A 156 -8.42 21.18 7.72
C SER A 156 -8.50 22.08 8.96
N GLU A 157 -8.41 21.49 10.16
CA GLU A 157 -8.38 22.26 11.42
C GLU A 157 -7.13 23.13 11.50
N PHE A 158 -5.99 22.61 11.06
CA PHE A 158 -4.74 23.38 11.00
C PHE A 158 -4.84 24.56 10.02
N GLN A 159 -5.45 24.36 8.85
CA GLN A 159 -5.69 25.43 7.89
C GLN A 159 -6.63 26.51 8.46
N ALA A 160 -7.70 26.11 9.15
CA ALA A 160 -8.60 27.06 9.83
C ALA A 160 -7.84 27.90 10.88
N ILE A 161 -6.97 27.28 11.67
CA ILE A 161 -6.11 27.99 12.64
C ILE A 161 -5.21 29.01 11.93
N LEU A 162 -4.58 28.64 10.81
CA LEU A 162 -3.72 29.55 10.03
C LEU A 162 -4.50 30.74 9.44
N ASN A 163 -5.77 30.52 9.09
CA ASN A 163 -6.66 31.56 8.56
C ASN A 163 -7.31 32.42 9.67
N HIS A 164 -6.90 32.27 10.93
CA HIS A 164 -7.52 32.92 12.09
C HIS A 164 -9.02 32.62 12.25
N GLU A 165 -9.45 31.43 11.81
CA GLU A 165 -10.78 30.89 12.07
C GLU A 165 -10.78 30.03 13.34
N ASN A 166 -11.95 29.58 13.79
CA ASN A 166 -12.10 28.81 15.03
C ASN A 166 -11.77 27.32 14.83
N GLY A 167 -10.53 27.02 14.43
CA GLY A 167 -10.04 25.64 14.32
C GLY A 167 -9.61 25.08 15.68
N ASN A 168 -9.86 23.79 15.92
CA ASN A 168 -9.52 23.12 17.17
C ASN A 168 -8.68 21.87 16.89
N LEU A 169 -7.38 21.94 17.19
CA LEU A 169 -6.45 20.84 16.97
C LEU A 169 -5.62 20.53 18.22
N GLU A 170 -5.74 19.30 18.72
CA GLU A 170 -4.94 18.82 19.84
C GLU A 170 -3.43 18.82 19.51
N LYS A 171 -2.59 19.10 20.52
CA LYS A 171 -1.11 19.09 20.36
C LYS A 171 -0.57 17.75 19.86
N SER A 172 -1.16 16.64 20.31
CA SER A 172 -0.84 15.28 19.85
C SER A 172 -1.08 15.11 18.34
N CYS A 173 -2.18 15.67 17.84
CA CYS A 173 -2.53 15.67 16.42
C CYS A 173 -1.61 16.57 15.59
N LEU A 174 -1.19 17.73 16.11
CA LEU A 174 -0.21 18.62 15.46
C LEU A 174 1.14 17.92 15.21
N ALA A 175 1.68 17.24 16.22
CA ALA A 175 2.95 16.52 16.09
C ALA A 175 2.85 15.43 15.00
N LYS A 176 1.73 14.71 14.95
CA LYS A 176 1.48 13.67 13.95
C LYS A 176 1.25 14.25 12.55
N LEU A 177 0.49 15.35 12.45
CA LEU A 177 0.23 16.06 11.20
C LEU A 177 1.53 16.55 10.56
N ARG A 178 2.49 17.04 11.35
CA ARG A 178 3.82 17.45 10.85
C ARG A 178 4.56 16.28 10.19
N VAL A 179 4.56 15.10 10.82
CA VAL A 179 5.26 13.92 10.31
C VAL A 179 4.58 13.40 9.05
N ASP A 180 3.24 13.31 9.06
CA ASP A 180 2.46 12.82 7.94
C ASP A 180 2.51 13.80 6.74
N GLY A 181 2.46 15.11 7.00
CA GLY A 181 2.51 16.13 5.96
C GLY A 181 3.77 16.05 5.10
N ALA A 182 4.91 15.70 5.69
CA ALA A 182 6.16 15.51 4.95
C ALA A 182 6.17 14.29 4.01
N ALA A 183 5.17 13.40 4.11
CA ALA A 183 5.07 12.20 3.28
C ALA A 183 3.99 12.29 2.19
N PHE A 184 3.02 13.19 2.34
CA PHE A 184 1.86 13.33 1.45
C PHE A 184 1.76 14.68 0.73
N LEU A 185 2.62 15.65 1.08
CA LEU A 185 2.78 16.96 0.41
C LEU A 185 4.12 17.00 -0.34
#